data_AF-A0A8J7FJG6-F1
#
_entry.id   AF-A0A8J7FJG6-F1
#
_cell.length_a   1.000
_cell.length_b   1.000
_cell.length_c   1.000
_cell.angle_alpha   90.00
_cell.angle_beta   90.00
_cell.angle_gamma   90.00
#
_symmetry.space_group_name_H-M   'P 1'
#
loop_
_entity.id
_entity.type
_entity.pdbx_description
1 polymer ?
#
loop_
_entity_poly.entity_id
_entity_poly.type
_entity_poly.pdbx_seq_one_letter_code
_entity_poly.pdbx_strand_id
1 'polypeptide(L)'
;MPAKQKQHTVRFEMLLTPEQNEHWQALAESNGISKAELVRRRMAGCRIKSIPQVNWKCYWQLLKISEDISQIAAIQDDAITSGLIPPPIDHIPFKELATQISKLRLFLLLESDEATDDELEKNDDWQDKKR
;
A
#
# COMPACT_ATOMS: atom_id res chain seq x y z
N MET A 1 -28.99 16.89 25.68
CA MET A 1 -29.04 15.63 24.90
C MET A 1 -28.32 15.84 23.58
N PRO A 2 -27.36 15.00 23.18
CA PRO A 2 -26.65 15.22 21.91
C PRO A 2 -27.59 14.86 20.76
N ALA A 3 -27.71 15.77 19.79
CA ALA A 3 -28.54 15.57 18.61
C ALA A 3 -28.04 14.37 17.79
N LYS A 4 -28.92 13.43 17.47
CA LYS A 4 -28.60 12.29 16.60
C LYS A 4 -28.15 12.83 15.24
N GLN A 5 -26.91 12.55 14.85
CA GLN A 5 -26.40 12.83 13.51
C GLN A 5 -27.30 12.14 12.48
N LYS A 6 -27.83 12.91 11.53
CA LYS A 6 -28.61 12.36 10.41
C LYS A 6 -27.66 11.58 9.52
N GLN A 7 -27.82 10.25 9.47
CA GLN A 7 -27.10 9.41 8.51
C GLN A 7 -27.62 9.70 7.11
N HIS A 8 -26.76 10.23 6.25
CA HIS A 8 -27.05 10.39 4.83
C HIS A 8 -26.61 9.13 4.10
N THR A 9 -27.57 8.36 3.58
CA THR A 9 -27.28 7.19 2.75
C THR A 9 -27.12 7.64 1.31
N VAL A 10 -25.90 7.57 0.79
CA VAL A 10 -25.60 7.80 -0.63
C VAL A 10 -25.59 6.47 -1.35
N ARG A 11 -26.38 6.34 -2.43
CA ARG A 11 -26.43 5.15 -3.28
C ARG A 11 -25.65 5.41 -4.57
N PHE A 12 -24.70 4.55 -4.87
CA PHE A 12 -23.97 4.55 -6.14
C PHE A 12 -24.46 3.38 -6.98
N GLU A 13 -24.73 3.64 -8.26
CA GLU A 13 -25.10 2.61 -9.23
C GLU A 13 -23.98 2.51 -10.26
N MET A 14 -23.54 1.27 -10.52
CA MET A 14 -22.52 0.98 -11.52
C MET A 14 -23.16 0.19 -12.65
N LEU A 15 -23.05 0.71 -13.87
CA LEU A 15 -23.41 -0.02 -15.09
C LEU A 15 -22.18 -0.84 -15.50
N LEU A 16 -22.32 -2.16 -15.43
CA LEU A 16 -21.26 -3.12 -15.76
C LEU A 16 -21.75 -4.05 -16.87
N THR A 17 -20.84 -4.43 -17.77
CA THR A 17 -21.08 -5.57 -18.65
C THR A 17 -21.05 -6.88 -17.85
N PRO A 18 -21.61 -7.98 -18.38
CA PRO A 18 -21.57 -9.28 -17.71
C PRO A 18 -20.13 -9.71 -17.37
N GLU A 19 -19.20 -9.57 -18.31
CA GLU A 19 -17.77 -9.88 -18.14
C GLU A 19 -17.12 -9.05 -17.03
N GLN A 20 -17.40 -7.75 -17.00
CA GLN A 20 -16.89 -6.88 -15.93
C GLN A 20 -17.47 -7.28 -14.57
N ASN A 21 -18.76 -7.59 -14.51
CA ASN A 21 -19.40 -8.01 -13.29
C ASN A 21 -18.79 -9.31 -12.73
N GLU A 22 -18.53 -10.30 -13.60
CA GLU A 22 -17.83 -11.53 -13.24
C GLU A 22 -16.40 -11.26 -12.76
N HIS A 23 -15.66 -10.41 -13.45
CA HIS A 23 -14.30 -10.02 -13.03
C HIS A 23 -14.28 -9.38 -11.63
N TRP A 24 -15.19 -8.44 -11.37
CA TRP A 24 -15.32 -7.78 -10.06
C TRP A 24 -15.78 -8.73 -8.96
N GLN A 25 -16.65 -9.68 -9.31
CA GLN A 25 -17.14 -10.70 -8.40
C GLN A 25 -16.00 -11.67 -8.00
N ALA A 26 -15.24 -12.16 -8.97
CA ALA A 26 -14.08 -13.03 -8.74
C ALA A 26 -12.99 -12.32 -7.91
N LEU A 27 -12.73 -11.03 -8.17
CA LEU A 27 -11.83 -10.21 -7.36
C LEU A 27 -12.30 -10.08 -5.90
N ALA A 28 -13.60 -9.88 -5.68
CA ALA A 28 -14.15 -9.75 -4.33
C ALA A 28 -14.03 -11.07 -3.56
N GLU A 29 -14.35 -12.19 -4.22
CA GLU A 29 -14.28 -13.54 -3.66
C GLU A 29 -12.84 -13.95 -3.30
N SER A 30 -11.88 -13.70 -4.19
CA SER A 30 -10.46 -13.96 -3.93
C SER A 30 -9.88 -13.17 -2.74
N ASN A 31 -10.53 -12.06 -2.36
CA ASN A 31 -10.15 -11.22 -1.22
C ASN A 31 -11.07 -11.42 0.00
N GLY A 32 -12.02 -12.36 -0.04
CA GLY A 32 -12.92 -12.64 1.06
C GLY A 32 -13.86 -11.49 1.45
N ILE A 33 -14.13 -10.55 0.54
CA ILE A 33 -14.96 -9.37 0.79
C ILE A 33 -16.15 -9.31 -0.17
N SER A 34 -17.16 -8.50 0.17
CA SER A 34 -18.28 -8.25 -0.76
C SER A 34 -17.84 -7.35 -1.92
N LYS A 35 -18.45 -7.53 -3.09
CA LYS A 35 -18.23 -6.65 -4.25
C LYS A 35 -18.46 -5.17 -3.94
N ALA A 36 -19.48 -4.86 -3.15
CA ALA A 36 -19.76 -3.48 -2.73
C ALA A 36 -18.63 -2.91 -1.84
N GLU A 37 -18.06 -3.74 -0.96
CA GLU A 37 -16.93 -3.36 -0.12
C GLU A 37 -15.65 -3.16 -0.95
N LEU A 38 -15.41 -4.03 -1.93
CA LEU A 38 -14.31 -3.88 -2.88
C LEU A 38 -14.41 -2.53 -3.64
N VAL A 39 -15.60 -2.19 -4.15
CA VAL A 39 -15.86 -0.91 -4.83
C VAL A 39 -15.64 0.26 -3.88
N ARG A 40 -16.18 0.22 -2.66
CA ARG A 40 -15.97 1.28 -1.66
C ARG A 40 -14.49 1.50 -1.36
N ARG A 41 -13.73 0.43 -1.16
CA ARG A 41 -12.27 0.50 -0.90
C ARG A 41 -11.55 1.13 -2.10
N ARG A 42 -11.85 0.68 -3.32
CA ARG A 42 -11.23 1.23 -4.53
C ARG A 42 -11.57 2.71 -4.75
N MET A 43 -12.82 3.12 -4.50
CA MET A 43 -13.23 4.52 -4.59
C MET A 43 -12.56 5.41 -3.54
N ALA A 44 -12.35 4.89 -2.33
CA ALA A 44 -11.71 5.60 -1.24
C ALA A 44 -10.17 5.58 -1.31
N GLY A 45 -9.57 4.97 -2.35
CA GLY A 45 -8.12 4.75 -2.41
C GLY A 45 -7.59 3.86 -1.28
N CYS A 46 -8.45 3.05 -0.67
CA CYS A 46 -8.12 2.18 0.45
C CYS A 46 -7.69 0.80 -0.04
N ARG A 47 -6.74 0.18 0.67
CA ARG A 47 -6.26 -1.18 0.35
C ARG A 47 -7.39 -2.21 0.41
N ILE A 48 -7.33 -3.17 -0.52
CA ILE A 48 -8.31 -4.25 -0.63
C ILE A 48 -8.10 -5.32 0.46
N LYS A 49 -6.85 -5.63 0.81
CA LYS A 49 -6.51 -6.56 1.90
C LYS A 49 -6.47 -5.84 3.25
N SER A 50 -7.14 -6.41 4.26
CA SER A 50 -7.02 -5.91 5.64
C SER A 50 -5.75 -6.43 6.27
N ILE A 51 -4.95 -5.53 6.85
CA ILE A 51 -3.81 -5.93 7.67
C ILE A 51 -4.37 -6.55 8.96
N PRO A 52 -3.92 -7.75 9.36
CA PRO A 52 -4.30 -8.36 10.63
C PRO A 52 -4.10 -7.36 11.79
N GLN A 53 -5.06 -7.29 12.70
CA GLN A 53 -5.05 -6.29 13.78
C GLN A 53 -3.79 -6.38 14.65
N VAL A 54 -3.24 -7.59 14.78
CA VAL A 54 -1.97 -7.90 15.47
C VAL A 54 -0.76 -7.25 14.79
N ASN A 55 -0.79 -7.17 13.45
CA ASN A 55 0.30 -6.66 12.62
C ASN A 55 0.15 -5.17 12.27
N TRP A 56 -1.04 -4.59 12.50
CA TRP A 56 -1.39 -3.22 12.13
C TRP A 56 -0.35 -2.20 12.56
N LYS A 57 0.02 -2.20 13.85
CA LYS A 57 0.96 -1.21 14.41
C LYS A 57 2.36 -1.36 13.79
N CYS A 58 2.84 -2.59 13.62
CA CYS A 58 4.15 -2.86 13.01
C CYS A 58 4.18 -2.41 11.55
N TYR A 59 3.14 -2.77 10.80
CA TYR A 59 3.00 -2.41 9.40
C TYR A 59 3.07 -0.89 9.15
N TRP A 60 2.35 -0.09 9.93
CA TRP A 60 2.35 1.37 9.77
C TRP A 60 3.66 2.01 10.17
N GLN A 61 4.34 1.49 11.20
CA GLN A 61 5.69 1.96 11.55
C GLN A 61 6.68 1.67 10.43
N LEU A 62 6.60 0.49 9.80
CA LEU A 62 7.43 0.14 8.65
C LEU A 62 7.13 1.03 7.43
N LEU A 63 5.87 1.39 7.17
CA LEU A 63 5.54 2.35 6.12
C LEU A 63 6.27 3.68 6.35
N LYS A 64 6.14 4.24 7.56
CA LYS A 64 6.77 5.51 7.93
C LYS A 64 8.28 5.46 7.75
N ILE A 65 8.94 4.40 8.24
CA ILE A 65 10.38 4.21 8.06
C ILE A 65 10.74 4.16 6.57
N SER A 66 9.93 3.49 5.73
CA SER A 66 10.20 3.42 4.29
C SER A 66 10.05 4.78 3.58
N GLU A 67 9.11 5.62 4.02
CA GLU A 67 8.94 6.98 3.50
C GLU A 67 10.14 7.85 3.89
N ASP A 68 10.53 7.81 5.16
CA ASP A 68 11.69 8.56 5.68
C ASP A 68 12.98 8.16 4.92
N ILE A 69 13.21 6.87 4.70
CA ILE A 69 14.36 6.36 3.91
C ILE A 69 14.33 6.85 2.46
N SER A 70 13.14 6.85 1.84
CA SER A 70 13.00 7.29 0.45
C SER A 70 13.31 8.79 0.30
N GLN A 71 12.91 9.61 1.28
CA GLN A 71 13.26 11.03 1.34
C GLN A 71 14.76 11.25 1.53
N ILE A 72 15.39 10.49 2.44
CA ILE A 72 16.84 10.56 2.66
C ILE A 72 17.60 10.22 1.37
N ALA A 73 17.19 9.15 0.67
CA ALA A 73 17.80 8.74 -0.59
C ALA A 73 17.68 9.85 -1.66
N ALA A 74 16.49 10.44 -1.82
CA ALA A 74 16.27 11.52 -2.78
C ALA A 74 17.15 12.74 -2.48
N ILE A 75 17.24 13.16 -1.21
CA ILE A 75 18.10 14.29 -0.80
C ILE A 75 19.58 13.99 -1.05
N GLN A 76 20.01 12.75 -0.80
CA GLN A 76 21.38 12.33 -1.06
C GLN A 76 21.70 12.33 -2.56
N ASP A 77 20.80 11.80 -3.39
CA ASP A 77 20.94 11.79 -4.85
C ASP A 77 20.95 13.23 -5.43
N ASP A 78 20.11 14.12 -4.90
CA ASP A 78 20.09 15.54 -5.26
C ASP A 78 21.40 16.25 -4.89
N ALA A 79 21.95 15.96 -3.70
CA ALA A 79 23.24 16.53 -3.26
C ALA A 79 24.39 16.07 -4.16
N ILE A 80 24.45 14.77 -4.50
CA ILE A 80 25.44 14.20 -5.43
C ILE A 80 25.30 14.85 -6.81
N THR A 81 24.07 14.95 -7.33
CA THR A 81 23.78 15.56 -8.63
C THR A 81 24.15 17.05 -8.67
N SER A 82 24.03 17.74 -7.53
CA SER A 82 24.44 19.14 -7.35
C SER A 82 25.94 19.33 -7.16
N GLY A 83 26.75 18.26 -7.25
CA GLY A 83 28.21 18.30 -7.14
C GLY A 83 28.74 18.42 -5.72
N LEU A 84 27.88 18.27 -4.69
CA LEU A 84 28.33 18.17 -3.31
C LEU A 84 28.92 16.78 -3.09
N ILE A 85 30.18 16.73 -2.66
CA ILE A 85 30.83 15.47 -2.28
C ILE A 85 30.32 15.14 -0.88
N PRO A 86 29.50 14.09 -0.70
CA PRO A 86 29.08 13.69 0.64
C PRO A 86 30.33 13.38 1.48
N PRO A 87 30.33 13.72 2.78
CA PRO A 87 31.40 13.32 3.67
C PRO A 87 31.62 11.80 3.56
N PRO A 88 32.85 11.30 3.82
CA PRO A 88 33.18 9.88 3.71
C PRO A 88 32.48 9.10 4.83
N ILE A 89 31.19 8.91 4.66
CA ILE A 89 30.32 8.01 5.40
C ILE A 89 30.18 6.81 4.48
N ASP A 90 30.32 5.61 5.02
CA ASP A 90 30.07 4.39 4.26
C ASP A 90 28.71 4.49 3.58
N HIS A 91 28.67 4.20 2.28
CA HIS A 91 27.45 4.31 1.49
C HIS A 91 26.37 3.41 2.11
N ILE A 92 25.34 4.02 2.70
CA ILE A 92 24.18 3.29 3.22
C ILE A 92 23.27 2.97 2.01
N PRO A 93 23.02 1.69 1.68
CA PRO A 93 22.20 1.32 0.53
C PRO A 93 20.70 1.53 0.82
N PHE A 94 20.28 2.78 0.94
CA PHE A 94 18.90 3.16 1.29
C PHE A 94 17.83 2.55 0.37
N LYS A 95 18.14 2.42 -0.92
CA LYS A 95 17.26 1.77 -1.89
C LYS A 95 17.04 0.27 -1.60
N GLU A 96 18.08 -0.41 -1.17
CA GLU A 96 18.02 -1.82 -0.79
C GLU A 96 17.24 -1.98 0.53
N LEU A 97 17.50 -1.10 1.50
CA LEU A 97 16.76 -1.07 2.77
C LEU A 97 15.26 -0.81 2.56
N ALA A 98 14.89 0.14 1.69
CA ALA A 98 13.51 0.41 1.33
C ALA A 98 12.83 -0.81 0.69
N THR A 99 13.58 -1.60 -0.08
CA THR A 99 13.09 -2.84 -0.71
C THR A 99 12.85 -3.93 0.33
N GLN A 100 13.77 -4.10 1.29
CA GLN A 100 13.61 -5.06 2.39
C GLN A 100 12.42 -4.71 3.29
N ILE A 101 12.22 -3.43 3.60
CA ILE A 101 11.06 -2.98 4.39
C ILE A 101 9.75 -3.24 3.65
N SER A 102 9.72 -3.03 2.33
CA SER A 102 8.56 -3.39 1.50
C SER A 102 8.26 -4.89 1.53
N LYS A 103 9.28 -5.77 1.47
CA LYS A 103 9.11 -7.22 1.64
C LYS A 103 8.51 -7.57 3.00
N LEU A 104 9.00 -6.95 4.06
CA LEU A 104 8.55 -7.19 5.42
C LEU A 104 7.09 -6.73 5.63
N ARG A 105 6.70 -5.60 5.02
CA ARG A 105 5.31 -5.13 5.01
C ARG A 105 4.37 -6.07 4.24
N LEU A 106 4.84 -6.61 3.13
CA LEU A 106 4.09 -7.58 2.33
C LEU A 106 3.86 -8.89 3.10
N PHE A 107 4.88 -9.37 3.80
CA PHE A 107 4.76 -10.53 4.69
C PHE A 107 3.69 -10.32 5.77
N LEU A 108 3.69 -9.15 6.42
CA LEU A 108 2.69 -8.80 7.43
C LEU A 108 1.26 -8.66 6.89
N LEU A 109 1.11 -8.48 5.57
CA LEU A 109 -0.17 -8.41 4.85
C LEU A 109 -0.68 -9.79 4.40
N LEU A 110 0.23 -10.70 4.02
CA LEU A 110 -0.11 -11.98 3.39
C LEU A 110 -0.11 -13.17 4.36
N GLU A 111 0.52 -13.04 5.54
CA GLU A 111 0.71 -14.14 6.51
C GLU A 111 1.40 -15.39 5.91
N SER A 112 2.12 -15.24 4.78
CA SER A 112 2.78 -16.32 4.05
C SER A 112 4.30 -16.05 3.93
N ASP A 113 5.11 -17.07 4.22
CA ASP A 113 6.60 -17.03 4.22
C ASP A 113 7.26 -16.78 2.85
N GLU A 114 6.52 -16.81 1.74
CA GLU A 114 7.08 -16.71 0.39
C GLU A 114 6.45 -15.55 -0.41
N ALA A 115 6.67 -14.32 0.05
CA ALA A 115 6.40 -13.14 -0.75
C ALA A 115 7.41 -13.07 -1.92
N THR A 116 6.97 -13.41 -3.14
CA THR A 116 7.82 -13.38 -4.34
C THR A 116 7.94 -11.95 -4.91
N ASP A 117 9.01 -11.66 -5.65
CA ASP A 117 9.20 -10.33 -6.28
C ASP A 117 8.06 -9.97 -7.26
N ASP A 118 7.41 -10.97 -7.86
CA ASP A 118 6.21 -10.81 -8.70
C ASP A 118 4.97 -10.36 -7.89
N GLU A 119 4.85 -10.77 -6.63
CA GLU A 119 3.78 -10.35 -5.73
C GLU A 119 4.02 -8.95 -5.17
N LEU A 120 5.28 -8.52 -5.08
CA LEU A 120 5.64 -7.14 -4.76
C LEU A 120 5.16 -6.18 -5.84
N GLU A 121 5.46 -6.42 -7.12
CA GLU A 121 5.05 -5.50 -8.20
C GLU A 121 3.54 -5.39 -8.41
N LYS A 122 2.80 -6.48 -8.10
CA LYS A 122 1.35 -6.57 -8.21
C LYS A 122 0.60 -6.07 -6.98
N ASN A 123 1.29 -5.80 -5.87
CA ASN A 123 0.65 -5.29 -4.68
C ASN A 123 0.32 -3.81 -4.85
N ASP A 124 -0.90 -3.41 -4.50
CA ASP A 124 -1.35 -2.00 -4.49
C ASP A 124 -0.38 -1.12 -3.68
N ASP A 125 0.28 -1.71 -2.68
CA ASP A 125 1.25 -1.07 -1.81
C ASP A 125 2.56 -0.63 -2.49
N TRP A 126 2.89 -1.24 -3.63
CA TRP A 126 4.03 -0.88 -4.49
C TRP A 126 3.63 0.14 -5.56
N GLN A 127 2.36 0.20 -5.92
CA GLN A 127 1.83 1.16 -6.89
C GLN A 127 1.72 2.57 -6.30
N ASP A 128 1.53 2.69 -4.97
CA ASP A 128 1.57 3.99 -4.26
C ASP A 128 2.95 4.68 -4.33
N LYS A 129 4.04 3.93 -4.57
CA LYS A 129 5.40 4.50 -4.74
C LYS A 129 5.67 5.06 -6.14
N LYS A 130 4.77 4.88 -7.11
CA LYS A 130 4.94 5.36 -8.50
C LYS A 130 4.15 6.64 -8.81
N ARG A 131 3.52 7.27 -7.81
CA ARG A 131 2.80 8.54 -7.95
C ARG A 131 3.55 9.70 -7.31
#